data_AF-A0A2V8NYE6-F1
#
_entry.id   AF-A0A2V8NYE6-F1
#
_cell.length_a   1.000
_cell.length_b   1.000
_cell.length_c   1.000
_cell.angle_alpha   90.00
_cell.angle_beta   90.00
_cell.angle_gamma   90.00
#
_symmetry.space_group_name_H-M   'P 1'
#
loop_
_entity.id
_entity.type
_entity.pdbx_description
1 polymer ?
#
loop_
_entity_poly.entity_id
_entity_poly.type
_entity_poly.pdbx_seq_one_letter_code
_entity_poly.pdbx_strand_id
1 'polypeptide(L)'
;TSCGSNAQCIEVKRINVSAAFFLSIEFQQSGYLVYRFYKSSFGNLPNSPVPIKLSEFLPDALQIGRGVIVGQAGWETVLENNKQTFANQFVQRSRFASAYPTSLSPAQFVDALFANAAVVPSTSDRDAAINEFGVASTTFDVAARARALRRVAENSILAQQEFNRAFVLMQYFGYLRRNPNDAPDANFDGYDFWLNKLNQFDGNFVSAEMVKAFIQSTEYRNRFAPK
;
A
#
# COMPACT_ATOMS: atom_id res chain seq x y z
N THR A 1 8.55 27.86 15.68
CA THR A 1 8.14 26.47 16.00
C THR A 1 8.14 26.30 17.51
N SER A 2 7.27 25.45 18.09
CA SER A 2 7.14 25.30 19.55
C SER A 2 8.36 24.68 20.25
N CYS A 3 9.34 24.16 19.51
CA CYS A 3 10.55 23.54 20.06
C CYS A 3 11.76 24.49 20.22
N GLY A 4 11.72 25.71 19.69
CA GLY A 4 12.90 26.60 19.70
C GLY A 4 14.14 25.91 19.12
N SER A 5 15.26 25.94 19.87
CA SER A 5 16.53 25.27 19.54
C SER A 5 16.73 23.90 20.22
N ASN A 6 15.73 23.37 20.92
CA ASN A 6 15.86 22.09 21.61
C ASN A 6 15.92 20.93 20.59
N ALA A 7 17.12 20.36 20.43
CA ALA A 7 17.40 19.29 19.47
C ALA A 7 16.52 18.05 19.67
N GLN A 8 16.30 17.64 20.92
CA GLN A 8 15.45 16.48 21.25
C GLN A 8 13.99 16.72 20.87
N CYS A 9 13.47 17.92 21.17
CA CYS A 9 12.10 18.30 20.78
C CYS A 9 11.93 18.31 19.26
N ILE A 10 12.92 18.86 18.53
CA ILE A 10 12.91 18.91 17.07
C ILE A 10 12.92 17.49 16.48
N GLU A 11 13.76 16.60 16.99
CA GLU A 11 13.82 15.20 16.53
C GLU A 11 12.49 14.47 16.74
N VAL A 12 11.94 14.53 17.96
CA VAL A 12 10.64 13.89 18.27
C VAL A 12 9.53 14.45 17.40
N LYS A 13 9.51 15.77 17.15
CA LYS A 13 8.54 16.37 16.22
C LYS A 13 8.73 15.87 14.79
N ARG A 14 9.96 15.72 14.29
CA ARG A 14 10.22 15.17 12.94
C ARG A 14 9.73 13.73 12.80
N ILE A 15 10.04 12.90 13.80
CA ILE A 15 9.59 11.50 13.87
C ILE A 15 8.06 11.44 13.83
N ASN A 16 7.40 12.19 14.73
CA ASN A 16 5.94 12.15 14.84
C ASN A 16 5.23 12.73 13.61
N VAL A 17 5.72 13.84 13.04
CA VAL A 17 5.12 14.44 11.84
C VAL A 17 5.23 13.51 10.64
N SER A 18 6.37 12.85 10.46
CA SER A 18 6.49 11.88 9.38
C SER A 18 5.60 10.66 9.58
N ALA A 19 5.56 10.11 10.79
CA ALA A 19 4.71 8.95 11.06
C ALA A 19 3.23 9.31 10.89
N ALA A 20 2.83 10.51 11.31
CA ALA A 20 1.47 11.02 11.16
C ALA A 20 1.02 11.09 9.69
N PHE A 21 1.92 11.39 8.74
CA PHE A 21 1.59 11.33 7.31
C PHE A 21 1.17 9.92 6.88
N PHE A 22 1.85 8.87 7.35
CA PHE A 22 1.47 7.49 7.01
C PHE A 22 0.18 7.02 7.70
N LEU A 23 -0.21 7.69 8.78
CA LEU A 23 -1.50 7.47 9.45
C LEU A 23 -2.61 8.35 8.86
N SER A 24 -2.29 9.28 7.98
CA SER A 24 -3.24 10.24 7.45
C SER A 24 -4.18 9.60 6.43
N ILE A 25 -5.37 10.17 6.29
CA ILE A 25 -6.37 9.70 5.31
C ILE A 25 -5.78 9.74 3.90
N GLU A 26 -5.02 10.77 3.58
CA GLU A 26 -4.35 10.95 2.29
C GLU A 26 -3.52 9.73 1.96
N PHE A 27 -2.66 9.27 2.89
CA PHE A 27 -1.83 8.10 2.66
C PHE A 27 -2.64 6.79 2.69
N GLN A 28 -3.53 6.64 3.68
CA GLN A 28 -4.34 5.43 3.87
C GLN A 28 -5.21 5.12 2.65
N GLN A 29 -5.75 6.17 2.01
CA GLN A 29 -6.67 6.06 0.88
C GLN A 29 -6.00 6.16 -0.49
N SER A 30 -4.70 6.48 -0.56
CA SER A 30 -3.91 6.48 -1.79
C SER A 30 -2.81 5.42 -1.77
N GLY A 31 -1.64 5.71 -1.22
CA GLY A 31 -0.48 4.84 -1.21
C GLY A 31 -0.76 3.48 -0.57
N TYR A 32 -1.41 3.45 0.59
CA TYR A 32 -1.71 2.18 1.24
C TYR A 32 -2.77 1.36 0.48
N LEU A 33 -3.72 2.03 -0.19
CA LEU A 33 -4.66 1.36 -1.07
C LEU A 33 -3.94 0.74 -2.27
N VAL A 34 -3.01 1.47 -2.91
CA VAL A 34 -2.17 0.93 -4.00
C VAL A 34 -1.42 -0.31 -3.54
N TYR A 35 -0.76 -0.28 -2.39
CA TYR A 35 -0.09 -1.46 -1.83
C TYR A 35 -1.03 -2.68 -1.75
N ARG A 36 -2.24 -2.49 -1.21
CA ARG A 36 -3.24 -3.56 -1.05
C ARG A 36 -3.80 -4.06 -2.38
N PHE A 37 -3.90 -3.21 -3.40
CA PHE A 37 -4.25 -3.64 -4.76
C PHE A 37 -3.23 -4.64 -5.31
N TYR A 38 -1.93 -4.33 -5.20
CA TYR A 38 -0.88 -5.25 -5.64
C TYR A 38 -0.85 -6.53 -4.80
N LYS A 39 -0.97 -6.41 -3.47
CA LYS A 39 -1.03 -7.58 -2.57
C LYS A 39 -2.19 -8.51 -2.91
N SER A 40 -3.40 -7.97 -3.11
CA SER A 40 -4.58 -8.77 -3.46
C SER A 40 -4.48 -9.36 -4.87
N SER A 41 -3.79 -8.69 -5.78
CA SER A 41 -3.71 -9.11 -7.18
C SER A 41 -2.60 -10.11 -7.46
N PHE A 42 -1.50 -10.05 -6.71
CA PHE A 42 -0.29 -10.81 -7.06
C PHE A 42 0.33 -11.52 -5.87
N GLY A 43 -0.18 -11.33 -4.65
CA GLY A 43 0.45 -11.84 -3.45
C GLY A 43 1.84 -11.24 -3.26
N ASN A 44 2.78 -12.07 -2.82
CA ASN A 44 4.19 -11.70 -2.80
C ASN A 44 4.79 -11.88 -4.20
N LEU A 45 5.81 -11.10 -4.54
CA LEU A 45 6.50 -11.25 -5.81
C LEU A 45 7.41 -12.50 -5.80
N PRO A 46 7.64 -13.16 -6.95
CA PRO A 46 8.66 -14.21 -7.05
C PRO A 46 10.01 -13.68 -6.56
N ASN A 47 10.59 -14.34 -5.54
CA ASN A 47 11.84 -13.94 -4.87
C ASN A 47 11.82 -12.56 -4.19
N SER A 48 10.64 -11.99 -3.93
CA SER A 48 10.50 -10.70 -3.22
C SER A 48 9.24 -10.71 -2.35
N PRO A 49 9.36 -10.76 -1.00
CA PRO A 49 8.22 -10.78 -0.09
C PRO A 49 7.39 -9.49 -0.11
N VAL A 50 7.85 -8.46 -0.82
CA VAL A 50 7.16 -7.19 -1.04
C VAL A 50 6.31 -7.27 -2.32
N PRO A 51 5.03 -6.82 -2.31
CA PRO A 51 4.11 -6.97 -3.44
C PRO A 51 4.30 -5.97 -4.60
N ILE A 52 5.07 -4.89 -4.42
CA ILE A 52 5.16 -3.76 -5.37
C ILE A 52 6.55 -3.09 -5.34
N LYS A 53 7.02 -2.58 -6.48
CA LYS A 53 8.23 -1.74 -6.58
C LYS A 53 7.93 -0.24 -6.53
N LEU A 54 8.93 0.58 -6.19
CA LEU A 54 8.81 2.04 -6.12
C LEU A 54 8.33 2.66 -7.44
N SER A 55 8.83 2.16 -8.57
CA SER A 55 8.49 2.63 -9.92
C SER A 55 7.02 2.39 -10.29
N GLU A 56 6.39 1.37 -9.70
CA GLU A 56 4.97 1.06 -9.83
C GLU A 56 4.16 1.89 -8.82
N PHE A 57 4.64 1.97 -7.58
CA PHE A 57 3.95 2.62 -6.47
C PHE A 57 3.70 4.12 -6.69
N LEU A 58 4.74 4.88 -7.06
CA LEU A 58 4.66 6.34 -7.14
C LEU A 58 3.60 6.86 -8.12
N PRO A 59 3.59 6.43 -9.40
CA PRO A 59 2.57 6.92 -10.34
C PRO A 59 1.15 6.52 -9.90
N ASP A 60 0.98 5.33 -9.34
CA ASP A 60 -0.33 4.82 -8.89
C ASP A 60 -0.85 5.62 -7.67
N ALA A 61 0.02 5.90 -6.69
CA ALA A 61 -0.35 6.69 -5.52
C ALA A 61 -0.71 8.14 -5.90
N LEU A 62 0.06 8.74 -6.82
CA LEU A 62 -0.22 10.06 -7.37
C LEU A 62 -1.54 10.11 -8.13
N GLN A 63 -1.88 9.05 -8.88
CA GLN A 63 -3.16 8.96 -9.58
C GLN A 63 -4.33 8.99 -8.62
N ILE A 64 -4.30 8.20 -7.54
CA ILE A 64 -5.39 8.17 -6.57
C ILE A 64 -5.51 9.50 -5.81
N GLY A 65 -4.37 10.10 -5.43
CA GLY A 65 -4.34 11.37 -4.68
C GLY A 65 -4.57 12.63 -5.53
N ARG A 66 -4.70 12.51 -6.87
CA ARG A 66 -4.75 13.67 -7.76
C ARG A 66 -5.94 14.58 -7.46
N GLY A 67 -5.66 15.83 -7.08
CA GLY A 67 -6.69 16.84 -6.82
C GLY A 67 -7.46 16.62 -5.51
N VAL A 68 -7.02 15.68 -4.67
CA VAL A 68 -7.63 15.43 -3.36
C VAL A 68 -6.98 16.37 -2.34
N ILE A 69 -7.79 17.23 -1.74
CA ILE A 69 -7.39 18.08 -0.61
C ILE A 69 -8.36 17.78 0.53
N VAL A 70 -7.90 17.00 1.52
CA VAL A 70 -8.75 16.55 2.63
C VAL A 70 -9.27 17.76 3.41
N GLY A 71 -10.58 17.76 3.67
CA GLY A 71 -11.29 18.86 4.34
C GLY A 71 -11.82 19.95 3.39
N GLN A 72 -11.46 19.93 2.11
CA GLN A 72 -12.09 20.79 1.10
C GLN A 72 -13.44 20.20 0.65
N ALA A 73 -14.50 20.99 0.55
CA ALA A 73 -15.81 20.50 0.12
C ALA A 73 -15.74 19.63 -1.16
N GLY A 74 -16.28 18.40 -1.08
CA GLY A 74 -16.33 17.44 -2.19
C GLY A 74 -15.08 16.59 -2.40
N TRP A 75 -14.07 16.67 -1.51
CA TRP A 75 -12.83 15.90 -1.64
C TRP A 75 -13.06 14.38 -1.63
N GLU A 76 -14.07 13.89 -0.89
CA GLU A 76 -14.43 12.48 -0.82
C GLU A 76 -14.89 11.96 -2.19
N THR A 77 -15.69 12.74 -2.91
CA THR A 77 -16.16 12.40 -4.25
C THR A 77 -15.02 12.37 -5.26
N VAL A 78 -14.09 13.33 -5.18
CA VAL A 78 -12.89 13.35 -6.03
C VAL A 78 -12.04 12.09 -5.78
N LEU A 79 -11.81 11.76 -4.51
CA LEU A 79 -11.06 10.56 -4.13
C LEU A 79 -11.74 9.28 -4.62
N GLU A 80 -13.04 9.13 -4.43
CA GLU A 80 -13.80 7.96 -4.87
C GLU A 80 -13.77 7.80 -6.40
N ASN A 81 -13.92 8.90 -7.16
CA ASN A 81 -13.78 8.89 -8.61
C ASN A 81 -12.37 8.47 -9.06
N ASN A 82 -11.33 8.93 -8.36
CA ASN A 82 -9.96 8.54 -8.65
C ASN A 82 -9.72 7.06 -8.38
N LYS A 83 -10.24 6.51 -7.27
CA LYS A 83 -10.15 5.08 -6.95
C LYS A 83 -10.85 4.22 -7.99
N GLN A 84 -12.05 4.60 -8.42
CA GLN A 84 -12.77 3.87 -9.48
C GLN A 84 -12.00 3.89 -10.80
N THR A 85 -11.48 5.06 -11.18
CA THR A 85 -10.66 5.20 -12.41
C THR A 85 -9.41 4.33 -12.33
N PHE A 86 -8.68 4.39 -11.21
CA PHE A 86 -7.50 3.58 -10.97
C PHE A 86 -7.83 2.08 -11.05
N ALA A 87 -8.88 1.62 -10.36
CA ALA A 87 -9.27 0.21 -10.35
C ALA A 87 -9.61 -0.31 -11.75
N ASN A 88 -10.38 0.46 -12.53
CA ASN A 88 -10.73 0.11 -13.91
C ASN A 88 -9.49 0.00 -14.80
N GLN A 89 -8.53 0.92 -14.67
CA GLN A 89 -7.29 0.87 -15.44
C GLN A 89 -6.38 -0.28 -14.97
N PHE A 90 -6.31 -0.51 -13.66
CA PHE A 90 -5.46 -1.52 -13.04
C PHE A 90 -5.80 -2.93 -13.53
N VAL A 91 -7.09 -3.29 -13.55
CA VAL A 91 -7.54 -4.63 -13.97
C VAL A 91 -7.37 -4.89 -15.48
N GLN A 92 -7.09 -3.85 -16.26
CA GLN A 92 -6.80 -3.94 -17.70
C GLN A 92 -5.30 -4.01 -18.00
N ARG A 93 -4.43 -3.83 -17.00
CA ARG A 93 -2.98 -3.94 -17.20
C ARG A 93 -2.63 -5.35 -17.66
N SER A 94 -1.68 -5.47 -18.59
CA SER A 94 -1.25 -6.75 -19.15
C SER A 94 -0.92 -7.79 -18.08
N ARG A 95 -0.22 -7.38 -17.01
CA ARG A 95 0.11 -8.23 -15.86
C ARG A 95 -1.14 -8.77 -15.14
N PHE A 96 -2.16 -7.95 -14.95
CA PHE A 96 -3.42 -8.38 -14.31
C PHE A 96 -4.24 -9.27 -15.26
N ALA A 97 -4.40 -8.86 -16.51
CA ALA A 97 -5.11 -9.64 -17.52
C ALA A 97 -4.49 -11.03 -17.75
N SER A 98 -3.16 -11.13 -17.68
CA SER A 98 -2.42 -12.40 -17.79
C SER A 98 -2.60 -13.30 -16.55
N ALA A 99 -2.65 -12.71 -15.36
CA ALA A 99 -2.86 -13.44 -14.11
C ALA A 99 -4.30 -13.95 -13.96
N TYR A 100 -5.27 -13.25 -14.56
CA TYR A 100 -6.69 -13.50 -14.40
C TYR A 100 -7.40 -13.58 -15.75
N PRO A 101 -7.38 -14.75 -16.44
CA PRO A 101 -8.14 -14.94 -17.67
C PRO A 101 -9.62 -14.59 -17.50
N THR A 102 -10.23 -13.93 -18.49
CA THR A 102 -11.65 -13.56 -18.44
C THR A 102 -12.60 -14.75 -18.44
N SER A 103 -12.11 -15.95 -18.77
CA SER A 103 -12.85 -17.21 -18.70
C SER A 103 -13.04 -17.73 -17.27
N LEU A 104 -12.36 -17.17 -16.27
CA LEU A 104 -12.57 -17.53 -14.86
C LEU A 104 -14.02 -17.23 -14.47
N SER A 105 -14.61 -18.11 -13.65
CA SER A 105 -15.86 -17.80 -12.95
C SER A 105 -15.63 -16.70 -11.91
N PRO A 106 -16.68 -15.93 -11.54
CA PRO A 106 -16.60 -14.94 -10.47
C PRO A 106 -16.04 -15.49 -9.16
N ALA A 107 -16.45 -16.69 -8.75
CA ALA A 107 -15.96 -17.35 -7.54
C ALA A 107 -14.46 -17.63 -7.61
N GLN A 108 -13.98 -18.25 -8.70
CA GLN A 108 -12.55 -18.53 -8.87
C GLN A 108 -11.70 -17.27 -8.87
N PHE A 109 -12.18 -16.19 -9.50
CA PHE A 109 -11.51 -14.91 -9.50
C PHE A 109 -11.42 -14.29 -8.10
N VAL A 110 -12.53 -14.22 -7.38
CA VAL A 110 -12.59 -13.67 -6.01
C VAL A 110 -11.74 -14.50 -5.03
N ASP A 111 -11.82 -15.83 -5.12
CA ASP A 111 -11.04 -16.72 -4.27
C ASP A 111 -9.54 -16.57 -4.51
N ALA A 112 -9.12 -16.41 -5.76
CA ALA A 112 -7.72 -16.14 -6.09
C ALA A 112 -7.22 -14.81 -5.51
N LEU A 113 -8.05 -13.76 -5.53
CA LEU A 113 -7.70 -12.47 -4.93
C LEU A 113 -7.55 -12.57 -3.40
N PHE A 114 -8.48 -13.25 -2.71
CA PHE A 114 -8.38 -13.47 -1.26
C PHE A 114 -7.21 -14.38 -0.88
N ALA A 115 -6.91 -15.39 -1.69
CA ALA A 115 -5.75 -16.26 -1.50
C ALA A 115 -4.43 -15.46 -1.60
N ASN A 116 -4.28 -14.60 -2.60
CA ASN A 116 -3.13 -13.69 -2.72
C ASN A 116 -3.03 -12.69 -1.56
N ALA A 117 -4.20 -12.17 -1.14
CA ALA A 117 -4.30 -11.33 0.04
C ALA A 117 -3.98 -12.08 1.34
N ALA A 118 -3.91 -13.43 1.35
CA ALA A 118 -3.78 -14.25 2.55
C ALA A 118 -4.85 -13.93 3.61
N VAL A 119 -6.07 -13.59 3.15
CA VAL A 119 -7.23 -13.29 3.99
C VAL A 119 -8.22 -14.43 3.86
N VAL A 120 -8.73 -14.92 4.99
CA VAL A 120 -9.93 -15.75 5.03
C VAL A 120 -11.14 -14.80 5.17
N PRO A 121 -11.90 -14.53 4.10
CA PRO A 121 -13.01 -13.60 4.18
C PRO A 121 -14.17 -14.19 4.97
N SER A 122 -15.01 -13.30 5.53
CA SER A 122 -16.35 -13.71 5.94
C SER A 122 -17.17 -14.17 4.72
N THR A 123 -18.18 -15.01 4.94
CA THR A 123 -19.11 -15.42 3.86
C THR A 123 -19.73 -14.18 3.19
N SER A 124 -20.12 -13.18 3.96
CA SER A 124 -20.68 -11.92 3.43
C SER A 124 -19.71 -11.13 2.57
N ASP A 125 -18.43 -11.02 2.96
CA ASP A 125 -17.44 -10.27 2.16
C ASP A 125 -17.15 -10.98 0.84
N ARG A 126 -17.03 -12.31 0.90
CA ARG A 126 -16.82 -13.15 -0.27
C ARG A 126 -17.99 -13.05 -1.24
N ASP A 127 -19.21 -13.22 -0.73
CA ASP A 127 -20.42 -13.17 -1.56
C ASP A 127 -20.64 -11.77 -2.14
N ALA A 128 -20.35 -10.70 -1.39
CA ALA A 128 -20.42 -9.34 -1.91
C ALA A 128 -19.46 -9.10 -3.08
N ALA A 129 -18.24 -9.65 -3.03
CA ALA A 129 -17.29 -9.56 -4.13
C ALA A 129 -17.70 -10.39 -5.36
N ILE A 130 -18.30 -11.56 -5.16
CA ILE A 130 -18.86 -12.38 -6.24
C ILE A 130 -20.06 -11.68 -6.89
N ASN A 131 -20.93 -11.07 -6.08
CA ASN A 131 -22.14 -10.41 -6.54
C ASN A 131 -21.87 -9.15 -7.40
N GLU A 132 -20.64 -8.64 -7.43
CA GLU A 132 -20.24 -7.57 -8.37
C GLU A 132 -20.40 -7.95 -9.84
N PHE A 133 -20.44 -9.26 -10.13
CA PHE A 133 -20.65 -9.83 -11.45
C PHE A 133 -22.13 -10.17 -11.75
N GLY A 134 -23.04 -10.00 -10.79
CA GLY A 134 -24.46 -10.32 -10.94
C GLY A 134 -24.69 -11.78 -11.37
N VAL A 135 -25.36 -11.98 -12.51
CA VAL A 135 -25.65 -13.31 -13.08
C VAL A 135 -24.60 -13.81 -14.08
N ALA A 136 -23.49 -13.07 -14.25
CA ALA A 136 -22.46 -13.45 -15.22
C ALA A 136 -21.74 -14.74 -14.81
N SER A 137 -21.52 -15.64 -15.76
CA SER A 137 -20.80 -16.90 -15.53
C SER A 137 -19.28 -16.76 -15.63
N THR A 138 -18.78 -15.63 -16.13
CA THR A 138 -17.36 -15.36 -16.34
C THR A 138 -16.99 -13.94 -15.87
N THR A 139 -15.69 -13.66 -15.82
CA THR A 139 -15.14 -12.36 -15.41
C THR A 139 -14.76 -11.49 -16.61
N PHE A 140 -15.56 -11.50 -17.68
CA PHE A 140 -15.35 -10.64 -18.85
C PHE A 140 -15.62 -9.15 -18.57
N ASP A 141 -16.57 -8.83 -17.68
CA ASP A 141 -16.91 -7.45 -17.32
C ASP A 141 -15.75 -6.80 -16.53
N VAL A 142 -15.09 -5.83 -17.17
CA VAL A 142 -13.99 -5.05 -16.61
C VAL A 142 -14.40 -4.27 -15.37
N ALA A 143 -15.58 -3.67 -15.37
CA ALA A 143 -16.06 -2.86 -14.26
C ALA A 143 -16.38 -3.75 -13.04
N ALA A 144 -16.95 -4.93 -13.27
CA ALA A 144 -17.17 -5.93 -12.21
C ALA A 144 -15.84 -6.42 -11.60
N ARG A 145 -14.82 -6.72 -12.42
CA ARG A 145 -13.47 -7.07 -11.93
C ARG A 145 -12.88 -5.97 -11.05
N ALA A 146 -13.02 -4.71 -11.47
CA ALA A 146 -12.50 -3.56 -10.74
C ALA A 146 -13.19 -3.41 -9.37
N ARG A 147 -14.53 -3.52 -9.32
CA ARG A 147 -15.28 -3.44 -8.06
C ARG A 147 -15.01 -4.63 -7.14
N ALA A 148 -14.91 -5.84 -7.68
CA ALA A 148 -14.55 -7.04 -6.91
C ALA A 148 -13.13 -6.92 -6.32
N LEU A 149 -12.14 -6.48 -7.10
CA LEU A 149 -10.79 -6.22 -6.60
C LEU A 149 -10.78 -5.14 -5.51
N ARG A 150 -11.57 -4.07 -5.67
CA ARG A 150 -11.70 -3.04 -4.63
C ARG A 150 -12.24 -3.62 -3.31
N ARG A 151 -13.26 -4.47 -3.35
CA ARG A 151 -13.79 -5.11 -2.14
C ARG A 151 -12.73 -5.92 -1.40
N VAL A 152 -11.88 -6.65 -2.12
CA VAL A 152 -10.78 -7.42 -1.51
C VAL A 152 -9.69 -6.47 -0.98
N ALA A 153 -9.24 -5.51 -1.79
CA ALA A 153 -8.16 -4.59 -1.43
C ALA A 153 -8.54 -3.65 -0.27
N GLU A 154 -9.82 -3.28 -0.15
CA GLU A 154 -10.35 -2.41 0.90
C GLU A 154 -10.87 -3.20 2.12
N ASN A 155 -10.81 -4.54 2.10
CA ASN A 155 -11.21 -5.38 3.23
C ASN A 155 -10.41 -5.03 4.49
N SER A 156 -11.10 -4.96 5.63
CA SER A 156 -10.51 -4.53 6.91
C SER A 156 -9.47 -5.50 7.47
N ILE A 157 -9.63 -6.81 7.25
CA ILE A 157 -8.66 -7.84 7.68
C ILE A 157 -7.34 -7.62 6.93
N LEU A 158 -7.42 -7.42 5.61
CA LEU A 158 -6.25 -7.10 4.78
C LEU A 158 -5.59 -5.79 5.25
N ALA A 159 -6.40 -4.75 5.51
CA ALA A 159 -5.91 -3.46 6.00
C ALA A 159 -5.20 -3.57 7.34
N GLN A 160 -5.64 -4.46 8.22
CA GLN A 160 -5.01 -4.64 9.52
C GLN A 160 -3.70 -5.42 9.41
N GLN A 161 -3.71 -6.56 8.72
CA GLN A 161 -2.57 -7.48 8.70
C GLN A 161 -1.36 -6.93 7.89
N GLU A 162 -1.62 -6.07 6.90
CA GLU A 162 -0.58 -5.54 6.02
C GLU A 162 -0.04 -4.18 6.46
N PHE A 163 -0.63 -3.57 7.49
CA PHE A 163 -0.31 -2.19 7.88
C PHE A 163 1.18 -2.02 8.18
N ASN A 164 1.74 -2.86 9.07
CA ASN A 164 3.15 -2.80 9.44
C ASN A 164 4.07 -3.07 8.25
N ARG A 165 3.73 -4.05 7.41
CA ARG A 165 4.49 -4.41 6.20
C ARG A 165 4.56 -3.25 5.21
N ALA A 166 3.43 -2.60 4.95
CA ALA A 166 3.37 -1.42 4.12
C ALA A 166 4.10 -0.24 4.77
N PHE A 167 3.94 -0.02 6.08
CA PHE A 167 4.60 1.07 6.79
C PHE A 167 6.14 0.99 6.67
N VAL A 168 6.72 -0.20 6.82
CA VAL A 168 8.17 -0.42 6.61
C VAL A 168 8.55 -0.11 5.17
N LEU A 169 7.80 -0.64 4.19
CA LEU A 169 8.07 -0.41 2.76
C LEU A 169 8.06 1.10 2.44
N MET A 170 7.15 1.84 3.04
CA MET A 170 7.07 3.28 2.84
C MET A 170 8.25 4.04 3.40
N GLN A 171 8.97 3.50 4.39
CA GLN A 171 10.21 4.12 4.84
C GLN A 171 11.24 4.08 3.71
N TYR A 172 11.39 2.94 3.04
CA TYR A 172 12.26 2.81 1.86
C TYR A 172 11.82 3.72 0.71
N PHE A 173 10.52 3.74 0.39
CA PHE A 173 10.01 4.53 -0.73
C PHE A 173 10.04 6.03 -0.47
N GLY A 174 9.70 6.48 0.74
CA GLY A 174 9.64 7.89 1.11
C GLY A 174 11.00 8.48 1.45
N TYR A 175 11.74 7.82 2.36
CA TYR A 175 13.04 8.30 2.82
C TYR A 175 14.17 7.94 1.86
N LEU A 176 14.27 6.70 1.43
CA LEU A 176 15.46 6.26 0.68
C LEU A 176 15.28 6.41 -0.84
N ARG A 177 14.03 6.45 -1.32
CA ARG A 177 13.67 6.50 -2.76
C ARG A 177 14.23 5.30 -3.53
N ARG A 178 14.20 4.12 -2.92
CA ARG A 178 14.60 2.84 -3.54
C ARG A 178 13.72 1.68 -3.09
N ASN A 179 13.81 0.55 -3.78
CA ASN A 179 13.29 -0.71 -3.28
C ASN A 179 14.20 -1.26 -2.17
N PRO A 180 13.66 -2.05 -1.22
CA PRO A 180 14.47 -2.62 -0.15
C PRO A 180 15.65 -3.47 -0.65
N ASN A 181 15.47 -4.15 -1.78
CA ASN A 181 16.46 -5.03 -2.39
C ASN A 181 17.27 -4.40 -3.53
N ASP A 182 17.13 -3.09 -3.76
CA ASP A 182 18.05 -2.40 -4.66
C ASP A 182 19.47 -2.42 -4.07
N ALA A 183 20.48 -2.22 -4.91
CA ALA A 183 21.86 -2.09 -4.43
C ALA A 183 21.96 -1.00 -3.34
N PRO A 184 22.75 -1.22 -2.28
CA PRO A 184 23.77 -2.27 -2.14
C PRO A 184 23.29 -3.61 -1.54
N ASP A 185 22.03 -3.70 -1.07
CA ASP A 185 21.59 -4.81 -0.21
C ASP A 185 21.32 -6.10 -1.00
N ALA A 186 20.75 -5.99 -2.21
CA ALA A 186 20.38 -7.12 -3.09
C ALA A 186 19.44 -8.18 -2.46
N ASN A 187 18.93 -7.94 -1.25
CA ASN A 187 18.07 -8.83 -0.47
C ASN A 187 17.04 -8.03 0.35
N PHE A 188 16.30 -8.69 1.25
CA PHE A 188 15.27 -8.04 2.08
C PHE A 188 15.62 -8.02 3.58
N ASP A 189 16.86 -8.32 3.97
CA ASP A 189 17.25 -8.48 5.37
C ASP A 189 16.97 -7.20 6.19
N GLY A 190 17.25 -6.03 5.60
CA GLY A 190 16.93 -4.75 6.22
C GLY A 190 15.42 -4.54 6.40
N TYR A 191 14.63 -4.89 5.40
CA TYR A 191 13.17 -4.81 5.48
C TYR A 191 12.62 -5.73 6.56
N ASP A 192 13.07 -6.98 6.58
CA ASP A 192 12.64 -7.99 7.55
C ASP A 192 13.09 -7.65 8.97
N PHE A 193 14.31 -7.16 9.15
CA PHE A 193 14.79 -6.63 10.44
C PHE A 193 13.85 -5.56 10.99
N TRP A 194 13.51 -4.58 10.15
CA TRP A 194 12.67 -3.46 10.53
C TRP A 194 11.23 -3.87 10.79
N LEU A 195 10.67 -4.79 9.99
CA LEU A 195 9.35 -5.36 10.20
C LEU A 195 9.29 -6.15 11.52
N ASN A 196 10.29 -6.98 11.79
CA ASN A 196 10.37 -7.75 13.03
C ASN A 196 10.48 -6.83 14.25
N LYS A 197 11.34 -5.79 14.19
CA LYS A 197 11.45 -4.81 15.27
C LYS A 197 10.14 -4.06 15.49
N LEU A 198 9.46 -3.64 14.42
CA LEU A 198 8.17 -2.95 14.53
C LEU A 198 7.10 -3.84 15.18
N ASN A 199 7.05 -5.12 14.80
CA ASN A 199 6.12 -6.09 15.38
C ASN A 199 6.44 -6.40 16.85
N GLN A 200 7.72 -6.44 17.25
CA GLN A 200 8.13 -6.62 18.65
C GLN A 200 7.63 -5.48 19.57
N PHE A 201 7.37 -4.31 19.01
CA PHE A 201 6.82 -3.16 19.73
C PHE A 201 5.35 -2.89 19.36
N ASP A 202 4.61 -3.90 18.91
CA ASP A 202 3.16 -3.81 18.60
C ASP A 202 2.81 -2.69 17.60
N GLY A 203 3.68 -2.42 16.63
CA GLY A 203 3.49 -1.34 15.65
C GLY A 203 3.90 0.05 16.17
N ASN A 204 4.42 0.17 17.39
CA ASN A 204 4.90 1.44 17.93
C ASN A 204 6.23 1.84 17.27
N PHE A 205 6.14 2.69 16.25
CA PHE A 205 7.29 3.19 15.48
C PHE A 205 8.28 4.03 16.31
N VAL A 206 7.84 4.61 17.43
CA VAL A 206 8.72 5.37 18.35
C VAL A 206 9.58 4.40 19.14
N SER A 207 8.96 3.40 19.76
CA SER A 207 9.68 2.35 20.51
C SER A 207 10.57 1.50 19.60
N ALA A 208 10.13 1.25 18.37
CA ALA A 208 10.95 0.58 17.35
C ALA A 208 12.10 1.46 16.83
N GLU A 209 12.15 2.75 17.16
CA GLU A 209 13.07 3.76 16.61
C GLU A 209 13.14 3.78 15.08
N MET A 210 12.08 3.32 14.41
CA MET A 210 12.12 3.06 12.97
C MET A 210 12.32 4.35 12.18
N VAL A 211 11.39 5.30 12.31
CA VAL A 211 11.44 6.55 11.56
C VAL A 211 12.73 7.33 11.86
N LYS A 212 13.17 7.30 13.12
CA LYS A 212 14.43 7.90 13.57
C LYS A 212 15.62 7.33 12.79
N ALA A 213 15.72 6.01 12.69
CA ALA A 213 16.83 5.35 12.00
C ALA A 213 16.88 5.69 10.50
N PHE A 214 15.73 5.78 9.82
CA PHE A 214 15.70 6.17 8.41
C PHE A 214 16.10 7.64 8.21
N ILE A 215 15.60 8.58 9.02
CA ILE A 215 16.00 10.01 8.98
C ILE A 215 17.48 10.19 9.31
N GLN A 216 18.00 9.39 10.25
CA GLN A 216 19.39 9.51 10.68
C GLN A 216 20.36 8.73 9.78
N SER A 217 19.88 7.88 8.88
CA SER A 217 20.74 7.09 8.00
C SER A 217 21.65 7.97 7.15
N THR A 218 22.89 7.54 6.97
CA THR A 218 23.86 8.20 6.07
C THR A 218 23.29 8.30 4.66
N GLU A 219 22.61 7.24 4.21
CA GLU A 219 21.93 7.19 2.92
C GLU A 219 20.93 8.35 2.76
N TYR A 220 20.01 8.54 3.72
CA TYR A 220 19.05 9.64 3.67
C TYR A 220 19.72 11.01 3.71
N ARG A 221 20.68 11.22 4.62
CA ARG A 221 21.37 12.52 4.78
C ARG A 221 22.14 12.91 3.52
N ASN A 222 22.80 11.95 2.87
CA ASN A 222 23.58 12.20 1.65
C ASN A 222 22.71 12.64 0.47
N ARG A 223 21.40 12.36 0.47
CA ARG A 223 20.48 12.86 -0.56
C ARG A 223 20.33 14.39 -0.54
N PHE A 224 20.60 15.04 0.59
CA PHE A 224 20.48 16.49 0.78
C PHE A 224 21.82 17.16 1.08
N ALA A 225 22.92 16.41 1.08
CA ALA A 225 24.25 16.98 1.20
C ALA A 225 24.59 17.81 -0.05
N PRO A 226 25.36 18.91 0.08
CA PRO A 226 25.89 19.63 -1.08
C PRO A 226 26.66 18.66 -1.97
N LYS A 227 26.37 18.72 -3.28
CA LYS A 227 27.12 17.98 -4.30
C LYS A 227 28.35 18.75 -4.73
#